data_AF-A0A6P7SWW9-F1
#
_entry.id   AF-A0A6P7SWW9-F1
#
_cell.length_a   1.000
_cell.length_b   1.000
_cell.length_c   1.000
_cell.angle_alpha   90.00
_cell.angle_beta   90.00
_cell.angle_gamma   90.00
#
_symmetry.space_group_name_H-M   'P 1'
#
loop_
_entity.id
_entity.type
_entity.pdbx_description
1 polymer ?
#
loop_
_entity_poly.entity_id
_entity_poly.type
_entity_poly.pdbx_seq_one_letter_code
_entity_poly.pdbx_strand_id
1 'polypeptide(L)'
;MIFLDENNKSRLAYRISYRIENEEVIKRPTFVIDGNTGEILLKYNNLDTISKVLTGSGGNEKSGIYNFSDKNHKAFITRIGEMCFLENNYVKVIDMQNSRSANPNETDPMYYVCDVGFNDSVNTAMSPALDAFYYGSMVSQMFQEWFNTSVLNKQAILRVHYGTYFENAFWDGEYCTFGDGFEMFYPFTVGDIVAHELAHGFTEQHSGLIYAGQSGAMNEAFSDITGEITEAYMGKNDWFVGFDVMKNTDALRYMASPSLDNVSVSHVDNFTSDLDVHLGSGIYNYIFYYIVHELKMDIKETYQVFLIANTIYWHPFTDFTSGACDMLKVAYDLGKDLTPFIKAYEVTGIKPCDVEKHIQRLIFRRPISGIRVSAEANPVFELGYPKLVGNITVIATSMCGKVHIKLSKHNMLTEGDGLEADTLLGEGTSEVTLGNLEESKMFIKLSPESRESLENVTLRATYECDPFFIAESYDDYTLHELMCDEDYKY
;
A
#
# COMPACT_ATOMS: atom_id res chain seq x y z
N MET A 1 4.24 38.66 28.97
CA MET A 1 5.14 37.58 29.41
C MET A 1 6.25 38.18 30.26
N ILE A 2 6.84 37.39 31.16
CA ILE A 2 8.11 37.73 31.80
C ILE A 2 9.21 37.03 31.00
N PHE A 3 10.17 37.79 30.48
CA PHE A 3 11.31 37.30 29.72
C PHE A 3 12.55 37.37 30.60
N LEU A 4 13.29 36.27 30.70
CA LEU A 4 14.58 36.23 31.38
C LEU A 4 15.65 36.56 30.33
N ASP A 5 16.39 37.65 30.54
CA ASP A 5 17.54 37.96 29.70
C ASP A 5 18.73 37.04 30.02
N GLU A 6 19.79 37.13 29.22
CA GLU A 6 20.98 36.27 29.26
C GLU A 6 21.69 36.25 30.63
N ASN A 7 21.36 37.21 31.51
CA ASN A 7 21.88 37.31 32.88
C ASN A 7 20.87 36.84 33.94
N ASN A 8 19.83 36.08 33.55
CA ASN A 8 18.73 35.61 34.40
C ASN A 8 17.93 36.73 35.08
N LYS A 9 17.90 37.93 34.49
CA LYS A 9 17.13 39.05 35.01
C LYS A 9 15.75 39.11 34.35
N SER A 10 14.70 39.14 35.16
CA SER A 10 13.32 39.18 34.70
C SER A 10 12.90 40.55 34.17
N ARG A 11 12.32 40.57 32.97
CA ARG A 11 11.73 41.76 32.33
C ARG A 11 10.28 41.50 31.96
N LEU A 12 9.43 42.51 32.09
CA LEU A 12 8.09 42.47 31.52
C LEU A 12 8.20 42.62 29.99
N ALA A 13 7.51 41.81 29.21
CA ALA A 13 7.58 41.81 27.75
C ALA A 13 6.25 41.44 27.07
N TYR A 14 6.02 41.93 25.86
CA TYR A 14 4.93 41.59 24.95
C TYR A 14 5.43 40.70 23.82
N ARG A 15 4.76 39.57 23.57
CA ARG A 15 5.03 38.73 22.39
C ARG A 15 4.03 39.05 21.29
N ILE A 16 4.52 39.48 20.13
CA ILE A 16 3.70 39.82 18.96
C ILE A 16 4.11 38.89 17.82
N SER A 17 3.14 38.17 17.28
CA SER A 17 3.33 37.22 16.18
C SER A 17 2.20 37.40 15.17
N TYR A 18 2.52 37.39 13.88
CA TYR A 18 1.52 37.48 12.82
C TYR A 18 1.96 36.68 11.60
N ARG A 19 0.98 36.21 10.81
CA ARG A 19 1.17 35.32 9.67
C ARG A 19 1.03 36.09 8.36
N ILE A 20 1.84 35.71 7.37
CA ILE A 20 1.74 36.18 5.99
C ILE A 20 1.57 34.93 5.11
N GLU A 21 0.54 34.91 4.27
CA GLU A 21 0.22 33.79 3.36
C GLU A 21 0.08 34.30 1.92
N ASN A 22 0.76 33.64 0.98
CA ASN A 22 0.48 33.66 -0.46
C ASN A 22 0.64 32.24 -1.04
N GLU A 23 0.26 32.02 -2.30
CA GLU A 23 0.14 30.68 -2.92
C GLU A 23 1.43 29.84 -2.91
N GLU A 24 2.60 30.44 -2.67
CA GLU A 24 3.89 29.74 -2.70
C GLU A 24 4.69 29.84 -1.37
N VAL A 25 4.34 30.71 -0.42
CA VAL A 25 5.11 30.91 0.82
C VAL A 25 4.24 31.25 2.03
N ILE A 26 4.48 30.53 3.13
CA ILE A 26 3.93 30.84 4.46
C ILE A 26 5.08 31.28 5.38
N LYS A 27 4.92 32.42 6.08
CA LYS A 27 5.86 32.89 7.12
C LYS A 27 5.13 33.32 8.39
N ARG A 28 5.82 33.25 9.54
CA ARG A 28 5.29 33.68 10.84
C ARG A 28 6.31 34.49 11.66
N PRO A 29 6.58 35.74 11.27
CA PRO A 29 7.39 36.64 12.08
C PRO A 29 6.87 36.75 13.52
N THR A 30 7.76 36.56 14.49
CA THR A 30 7.47 36.70 15.93
C THR A 30 8.51 37.56 16.62
N PHE A 31 8.03 38.42 17.52
CA PHE A 31 8.81 39.38 18.30
C PHE A 31 8.43 39.24 19.78
N VAL A 32 9.39 39.26 20.67
CA VAL A 32 9.25 39.52 22.10
C VAL A 32 9.82 40.91 22.34
N ILE A 33 9.07 41.79 22.97
CA ILE A 33 9.35 43.22 23.08
C ILE A 33 9.23 43.61 24.55
N ASP A 34 10.21 44.27 25.16
CA ASP A 34 10.15 44.78 26.52
C ASP A 34 8.91 45.67 26.69
N GLY A 35 8.13 45.37 27.71
CA GLY A 35 6.82 45.96 27.93
C GLY A 35 6.87 47.37 28.51
N ASN A 36 8.03 47.80 29.02
CA ASN A 36 8.22 49.13 29.58
C ASN A 36 9.01 50.05 28.63
N THR A 37 9.99 49.51 27.91
CA THR A 37 10.87 50.32 27.04
C THR A 37 10.52 50.23 25.57
N GLY A 38 9.75 49.22 25.14
CA GLY A 38 9.45 48.95 23.73
C GLY A 38 10.62 48.35 22.95
N GLU A 39 11.71 48.00 23.63
CA GLU A 39 12.90 47.37 23.05
C GLU A 39 12.62 45.93 22.62
N ILE A 40 13.09 45.48 21.45
CA ILE A 40 12.86 44.08 21.01
C ILE A 40 13.85 43.16 21.72
N LEU A 41 13.35 42.24 22.54
CA LEU A 41 14.12 41.30 23.36
C LEU A 41 14.43 39.97 22.65
N LEU A 42 13.56 39.52 21.74
CA LEU A 42 13.78 38.33 20.92
C LEU A 42 13.02 38.50 19.61
N LYS A 43 13.68 38.34 18.47
CA LYS A 43 13.01 38.33 17.17
C LYS A 43 13.39 37.07 16.43
N TYR A 44 12.40 36.29 16.03
CA TYR A 44 12.57 35.05 15.30
C TYR A 44 11.51 34.95 14.22
N ASN A 45 11.90 34.50 13.03
CA ASN A 45 10.91 33.99 12.11
C ASN A 45 10.46 32.68 12.74
N ASN A 46 9.22 32.63 13.24
CA ASN A 46 8.67 31.42 13.84
C ASN A 46 8.21 30.43 12.76
N LEU A 47 9.03 30.39 11.70
CA LEU A 47 9.03 29.60 10.48
C LEU A 47 10.50 29.57 10.03
N ASP A 48 11.36 29.04 10.89
CA ASP A 48 12.65 28.44 10.51
C ASP A 48 12.47 26.94 10.74
N THR A 49 11.84 26.28 9.77
CA THR A 49 11.81 24.83 9.70
C THR A 49 12.77 24.42 8.60
N ILE A 50 13.99 24.03 8.99
CA ILE A 50 14.90 23.34 8.08
C ILE A 50 14.69 21.85 8.31
N SER A 51 14.30 21.12 7.27
CA SER A 51 14.35 19.65 7.29
C SER A 51 15.81 19.23 7.45
N LYS A 52 16.19 18.76 8.64
CA LYS A 52 17.53 18.20 8.92
C LYS A 52 17.45 16.69 8.71
N VAL A 53 18.49 16.07 8.15
CA VAL A 53 18.57 14.60 8.13
C VAL A 53 18.66 14.11 9.58
N LEU A 54 17.88 13.09 9.92
CA LEU A 54 17.92 12.46 11.23
C LEU A 54 19.33 11.91 11.51
N THR A 55 19.85 12.24 12.69
CA THR A 55 21.15 11.76 13.18
C THR A 55 20.98 11.21 14.59
N GLY A 56 21.79 10.23 14.95
CA GLY A 56 21.71 9.52 16.22
C GLY A 56 21.81 8.02 15.99
N SER A 57 21.76 7.27 17.09
CA SER A 57 21.83 5.81 17.06
C SER A 57 20.48 5.21 17.46
N GLY A 58 20.10 4.14 16.79
CA GLY A 58 18.92 3.34 17.09
C GLY A 58 19.27 1.86 17.18
N GLY A 59 18.25 1.02 17.32
CA GLY A 59 18.38 -0.42 17.43
C GLY A 59 18.58 -0.90 18.86
N ASN A 60 18.67 -2.23 19.01
CA ASN A 60 18.78 -2.93 20.27
C ASN A 60 19.83 -4.08 20.18
N GLU A 61 19.93 -4.90 21.22
CA GLU A 61 20.92 -5.99 21.27
C GLU A 61 20.73 -7.05 20.17
N LYS A 62 19.51 -7.24 19.66
CA LYS A 62 19.21 -8.21 18.59
C LYS A 62 19.34 -7.62 17.20
N SER A 63 18.75 -6.46 16.95
CA SER A 63 18.86 -5.78 15.64
C SER A 63 20.25 -5.22 15.37
N GLY A 64 21.06 -5.08 16.44
CA GLY A 64 22.35 -4.42 16.42
C GLY A 64 22.19 -2.90 16.43
N ILE A 65 23.20 -2.22 16.98
CA ILE A 65 23.20 -0.76 17.04
C ILE A 65 23.63 -0.17 15.69
N TYR A 66 22.84 0.77 15.17
CA TYR A 66 23.12 1.47 13.91
C TYR A 66 22.99 2.99 14.06
N ASN A 67 23.57 3.73 13.12
CA ASN A 67 23.37 5.17 13.01
C ASN A 67 22.42 5.52 11.85
N PHE A 68 21.48 6.44 12.10
CA PHE A 68 20.54 6.90 11.05
C PHE A 68 21.26 7.66 9.91
N SER A 69 22.43 8.24 10.19
CA SER A 69 23.29 8.85 9.17
C SER A 69 23.77 7.87 8.11
N ASP A 70 23.75 6.57 8.39
CA ASP A 70 24.34 5.54 7.54
C ASP A 70 23.28 4.76 6.76
N LYS A 71 21.99 4.93 7.09
CA LYS A 71 20.86 4.27 6.40
C LYS A 71 20.70 4.78 4.97
N ASN A 72 20.32 3.91 4.04
CA ASN A 72 20.13 4.32 2.63
C ASN A 72 18.97 5.31 2.48
N HIS A 73 17.83 5.00 3.10
CA HIS A 73 16.68 5.91 3.16
C HIS A 73 16.84 6.88 4.33
N LYS A 74 16.51 8.15 4.09
CA LYS A 74 16.70 9.24 5.07
C LYS A 74 15.36 9.71 5.62
N ALA A 75 15.26 9.74 6.95
CA ALA A 75 14.21 10.49 7.62
C ALA A 75 14.65 11.94 7.82
N PHE A 76 13.72 12.87 7.67
CA PHE A 76 13.97 14.30 7.87
C PHE A 76 13.19 14.79 9.08
N ILE A 77 13.89 15.46 9.99
CA ILE A 77 13.39 16.00 11.25
C ILE A 77 13.21 17.51 11.18
N THR A 78 12.22 18.04 11.90
CA THR A 78 11.98 19.47 11.99
C THR A 78 13.00 20.15 12.92
N ARG A 79 13.80 21.08 12.39
CA ARG A 79 14.71 21.93 13.20
C ARG A 79 14.17 23.35 13.29
N ILE A 80 14.08 23.89 14.50
CA ILE A 80 13.80 25.30 14.80
C ILE A 80 14.91 25.85 15.70
N GLY A 81 15.75 26.74 15.15
CA GLY A 81 16.94 27.23 15.85
C GLY A 81 17.94 26.10 16.12
N GLU A 82 18.31 25.90 17.39
CA GLU A 82 19.17 24.79 17.83
C GLU A 82 18.38 23.52 18.20
N MET A 83 17.05 23.60 18.22
CA MET A 83 16.18 22.52 18.65
C MET A 83 15.72 21.67 17.47
N CYS A 84 15.79 20.35 17.62
CA CYS A 84 15.27 19.35 16.72
C CYS A 84 14.04 18.72 17.37
N PHE A 85 12.95 18.61 16.64
CA PHE A 85 11.67 18.07 17.09
C PHE A 85 11.38 16.81 16.29
N LEU A 86 11.09 15.69 16.94
CA LEU A 86 10.72 14.41 16.30
C LEU A 86 9.35 14.52 15.64
N GLU A 87 9.30 15.36 14.61
CA GLU A 87 8.14 15.72 13.83
C GLU A 87 8.55 16.02 12.39
N ASN A 88 7.73 15.55 11.44
CA ASN A 88 7.72 15.99 10.05
C ASN A 88 6.28 15.98 9.52
N ASN A 89 6.11 16.14 8.20
CA ASN A 89 4.78 16.17 7.58
C ASN A 89 3.97 14.88 7.76
N TYR A 90 4.64 13.76 8.05
CA TYR A 90 4.03 12.44 8.15
C TYR A 90 3.83 12.00 9.59
N VAL A 91 4.84 12.17 10.43
CA VAL A 91 4.88 11.59 11.76
C VAL A 91 5.30 12.58 12.83
N LYS A 92 4.80 12.36 14.05
CA LYS A 92 5.16 13.06 15.27
C LYS A 92 5.34 12.05 16.40
N VAL A 93 6.44 12.14 17.15
CA VAL A 93 6.70 11.27 18.31
C VAL A 93 6.47 12.01 19.61
N ILE A 94 5.76 11.37 20.54
CA ILE A 94 5.42 11.88 21.87
C ILE A 94 5.95 10.92 22.94
N ASP A 95 6.56 11.48 23.98
CA ASP A 95 7.02 10.75 25.16
C ASP A 95 5.87 10.55 26.15
N MET A 96 5.52 9.31 26.43
CA MET A 96 4.51 8.98 27.45
C MET A 96 5.08 8.96 28.87
N GLN A 97 6.40 9.08 29.05
CA GLN A 97 7.08 9.15 30.34
C GLN A 97 6.69 8.00 31.29
N ASN A 98 6.55 6.79 30.76
CA ASN A 98 6.06 5.59 31.46
C ASN A 98 4.62 5.68 31.99
N SER A 99 3.82 6.65 31.53
CA SER A 99 2.41 6.80 31.85
C SER A 99 1.53 5.96 30.93
N ARG A 100 0.40 5.48 31.46
CA ARG A 100 -0.69 4.87 30.66
C ARG A 100 -1.81 5.86 30.32
N SER A 101 -1.73 7.08 30.84
CA SER A 101 -2.70 8.13 30.57
C SER A 101 -2.01 9.23 29.79
N ALA A 102 -2.53 9.52 28.59
CA ALA A 102 -2.11 10.68 27.83
C ALA A 102 -2.38 11.92 28.67
N ASN A 103 -1.32 12.67 29.02
CA ASN A 103 -1.50 13.99 29.58
C ASN A 103 -2.04 14.86 28.43
N PRO A 104 -3.27 15.41 28.52
CA PRO A 104 -3.86 16.18 27.42
C PRO A 104 -3.07 17.45 27.07
N ASN A 105 -2.07 17.83 27.90
CA ASN A 105 -1.15 18.93 27.64
C ASN A 105 0.19 18.49 27.02
N GLU A 106 0.45 17.19 26.84
CA GLU A 106 1.68 16.63 26.24
C GLU A 106 1.38 16.12 24.82
N THR A 107 0.93 17.04 23.96
CA THR A 107 0.77 16.78 22.52
C THR A 107 1.97 17.23 21.68
N ASP A 108 2.94 17.84 22.36
CA ASP A 108 4.12 18.42 21.75
C ASP A 108 5.11 17.31 21.36
N PRO A 109 5.75 17.44 20.18
CA PRO A 109 6.78 16.49 19.78
C PRO A 109 7.93 16.47 20.77
N MET A 110 8.48 15.28 21.01
CA MET A 110 9.77 15.12 21.67
C MET A 110 10.83 15.96 20.95
N TYR A 111 11.71 16.60 21.71
CA TYR A 111 12.70 17.51 21.15
C TYR A 111 14.05 17.43 21.85
N TYR A 112 15.10 17.89 21.17
CA TYR A 112 16.46 17.89 21.68
C TYR A 112 17.33 18.95 21.02
N VAL A 113 18.48 19.24 21.61
CA VAL A 113 19.46 20.14 20.97
C VAL A 113 20.13 19.38 19.83
N CYS A 114 19.87 19.82 18.59
CA CYS A 114 20.22 19.13 17.35
C CYS A 114 21.68 18.67 17.24
N ASP A 115 22.60 19.42 17.85
CA ASP A 115 24.04 19.24 17.70
C ASP A 115 24.68 18.60 18.96
N VAL A 116 23.88 18.31 19.99
CA VAL A 116 24.28 17.56 21.21
C VAL A 116 23.93 16.08 21.07
N GLY A 117 22.88 15.75 20.31
CA GLY A 117 22.37 14.39 20.16
C GLY A 117 21.19 14.10 21.07
N PHE A 118 20.56 12.95 20.85
CA PHE A 118 19.38 12.49 21.55
C PHE A 118 19.62 11.11 22.16
N ASN A 119 19.12 10.90 23.37
CA ASN A 119 19.27 9.63 24.07
C ASN A 119 18.11 9.43 25.06
N ASP A 120 17.40 8.33 24.87
CA ASP A 120 16.29 7.78 25.64
C ASP A 120 16.48 6.25 25.77
N SER A 121 17.74 5.80 25.89
CA SER A 121 18.08 4.39 25.99
C SER A 121 17.33 3.71 27.13
N VAL A 122 16.65 2.62 26.81
CA VAL A 122 15.84 1.84 27.74
C VAL A 122 15.82 0.39 27.28
N ASN A 123 15.84 -0.54 28.24
CA ASN A 123 15.73 -1.96 27.97
C ASN A 123 16.67 -2.43 26.83
N THR A 124 17.93 -1.98 26.91
CA THR A 124 19.05 -2.22 25.96
C THR A 124 18.87 -1.69 24.53
N ALA A 125 17.78 -0.98 24.22
CA ALA A 125 17.68 -0.20 23.00
C ALA A 125 18.36 1.16 23.17
N MET A 126 18.92 1.70 22.08
CA MET A 126 19.62 2.97 22.10
C MET A 126 18.67 4.17 22.12
N SER A 127 17.64 4.14 21.27
CA SER A 127 16.68 5.23 21.20
C SER A 127 15.33 4.82 20.58
N PRO A 128 14.36 4.36 21.39
CA PRO A 128 13.03 4.05 20.89
C PRO A 128 12.33 5.21 20.18
N ALA A 129 12.52 6.46 20.63
CA ALA A 129 11.88 7.59 19.98
C ALA A 129 12.46 7.90 18.59
N LEU A 130 13.79 7.81 18.42
CA LEU A 130 14.39 7.99 17.09
C LEU A 130 14.01 6.83 16.15
N ASP A 131 13.95 5.60 16.67
CA ASP A 131 13.50 4.45 15.90
C ASP A 131 12.05 4.62 15.45
N ALA A 132 11.13 4.95 16.36
CA ALA A 132 9.72 5.23 16.03
C ALA A 132 9.59 6.33 14.97
N PHE A 133 10.31 7.46 15.15
CA PHE A 133 10.30 8.56 14.19
C PHE A 133 10.79 8.13 12.80
N TYR A 134 11.90 7.40 12.76
CA TYR A 134 12.50 6.93 11.53
C TYR A 134 11.57 5.95 10.81
N TYR A 135 11.13 4.88 11.49
CA TYR A 135 10.30 3.84 10.87
C TYR A 135 8.93 4.36 10.45
N GLY A 136 8.27 5.18 11.26
CA GLY A 136 7.02 5.81 10.84
C GLY A 136 7.19 6.72 9.62
N SER A 137 8.34 7.39 9.49
CA SER A 137 8.69 8.15 8.29
C SER A 137 8.90 7.24 7.07
N MET A 138 9.52 6.07 7.25
CA MET A 138 9.76 5.11 6.16
C MET A 138 8.46 4.51 5.62
N VAL A 139 7.54 4.12 6.51
CA VAL A 139 6.20 3.64 6.11
C VAL A 139 5.50 4.70 5.28
N SER A 140 5.49 5.95 5.76
CA SER A 140 4.82 7.05 5.08
C SER A 140 5.46 7.38 3.72
N GLN A 141 6.79 7.35 3.63
CA GLN A 141 7.51 7.54 2.36
C GLN A 141 7.24 6.39 1.39
N MET A 142 7.25 5.15 1.85
CA MET A 142 6.93 3.98 1.04
C MET A 142 5.53 4.10 0.42
N PHE A 143 4.50 4.42 1.22
CA PHE A 143 3.13 4.60 0.69
C PHE A 143 3.06 5.68 -0.40
N GLN A 144 3.79 6.79 -0.22
CA GLN A 144 3.85 7.88 -1.20
C GLN A 144 4.63 7.48 -2.46
N GLU A 145 5.85 6.95 -2.32
CA GLU A 145 6.75 6.67 -3.44
C GLU A 145 6.33 5.43 -4.24
N TRP A 146 5.85 4.39 -3.57
CA TRP A 146 5.46 3.15 -4.24
C TRP A 146 4.02 3.18 -4.73
N PHE A 147 3.11 3.83 -4.01
CA PHE A 147 1.67 3.71 -4.23
C PHE A 147 0.94 5.06 -4.40
N ASN A 148 1.66 6.19 -4.33
CA ASN A 148 1.10 7.54 -4.49
C ASN A 148 -0.11 7.78 -3.57
N THR A 149 -0.02 7.32 -2.32
CA THR A 149 -1.07 7.49 -1.31
C THR A 149 -0.45 7.72 0.07
N SER A 150 -1.25 8.15 1.04
CA SER A 150 -0.84 8.31 2.44
C SER A 150 -1.29 7.13 3.29
N VAL A 151 -0.44 6.69 4.23
CA VAL A 151 -0.81 5.64 5.20
C VAL A 151 -1.96 6.06 6.11
N LEU A 152 -2.03 7.33 6.50
CA LEU A 152 -3.15 7.92 7.25
C LEU A 152 -3.56 9.25 6.60
N ASN A 153 -4.85 9.58 6.70
CA ASN A 153 -5.40 10.86 6.22
C ASN A 153 -4.96 12.09 7.05
N LYS A 154 -4.19 11.88 8.11
CA LYS A 154 -3.64 12.86 9.04
C LYS A 154 -2.21 12.49 9.42
N GLN A 155 -1.48 13.42 10.02
CA GLN A 155 -0.16 13.14 10.60
C GLN A 155 -0.29 12.02 11.64
N ALA A 156 0.54 10.98 11.53
CA ALA A 156 0.60 9.90 12.48
C ALA A 156 1.26 10.37 13.78
N ILE A 157 0.67 10.02 14.92
CA ILE A 157 1.23 10.32 16.23
C ILE A 157 1.65 8.99 16.87
N LEU A 158 2.94 8.91 17.16
CA LEU A 158 3.61 7.72 17.71
C LEU A 158 3.96 8.00 19.17
N ARG A 159 3.35 7.25 20.08
CA ARG A 159 3.53 7.36 21.53
C ARG A 159 4.55 6.32 21.99
N VAL A 160 5.70 6.77 22.49
CA VAL A 160 6.77 5.89 22.98
C VAL A 160 6.86 5.95 24.51
N HIS A 161 7.60 5.04 25.12
CA HIS A 161 7.73 4.91 26.59
C HIS A 161 6.38 4.77 27.29
N TYR A 162 5.45 4.02 26.68
CA TYR A 162 4.10 3.85 27.21
C TYR A 162 4.06 2.84 28.35
N GLY A 163 3.64 3.30 29.54
CA GLY A 163 3.57 2.46 30.74
C GLY A 163 4.95 1.96 31.22
N THR A 164 4.97 1.31 32.39
CA THR A 164 6.18 0.65 32.91
C THR A 164 6.13 -0.84 32.59
N TYR A 165 7.23 -1.39 32.06
CA TYR A 165 7.36 -2.82 31.69
C TYR A 165 6.23 -3.31 30.79
N PHE A 166 5.76 -2.45 29.88
CA PHE A 166 4.64 -2.76 29.01
C PHE A 166 5.13 -3.52 27.79
N GLU A 167 4.69 -4.77 27.66
CA GLU A 167 5.10 -5.69 26.60
C GLU A 167 4.05 -5.75 25.48
N ASN A 168 3.70 -4.60 24.92
CA ASN A 168 2.81 -4.55 23.75
C ASN A 168 2.97 -3.26 22.94
N ALA A 169 2.46 -3.30 21.71
CA ALA A 169 2.11 -2.14 20.90
C ALA A 169 0.64 -2.18 20.49
N PHE A 170 0.07 -1.04 20.12
CA PHE A 170 -1.29 -0.97 19.59
C PHE A 170 -1.60 0.36 18.89
N TRP A 171 -2.49 0.27 17.90
CA TRP A 171 -3.32 1.35 17.37
C TRP A 171 -4.61 1.50 18.19
N ASP A 172 -4.97 2.74 18.57
CA ASP A 172 -6.19 3.02 19.38
C ASP A 172 -7.30 3.78 18.64
N GLY A 173 -7.24 3.87 17.31
CA GLY A 173 -8.13 4.69 16.47
C GLY A 173 -7.60 6.11 16.25
N GLU A 174 -6.62 6.56 17.03
CA GLU A 174 -6.06 7.90 16.92
C GLU A 174 -4.53 7.90 16.86
N TYR A 175 -3.89 7.04 17.64
CA TYR A 175 -2.45 7.01 17.92
C TYR A 175 -1.88 5.59 17.84
N CYS A 176 -0.65 5.45 17.34
CA CYS A 176 0.15 4.23 17.54
C CYS A 176 0.91 4.34 18.87
N THR A 177 1.01 3.25 19.62
CA THR A 177 1.54 3.27 20.99
C THR A 177 2.47 2.10 21.21
N PHE A 178 3.65 2.38 21.77
CA PHE A 178 4.73 1.42 21.89
C PHE A 178 5.23 1.38 23.34
N GLY A 179 5.19 0.19 23.94
CA GLY A 179 5.84 -0.07 25.22
C GLY A 179 7.34 -0.29 25.09
N ASP A 180 8.05 -0.10 26.21
CA ASP A 180 9.49 -0.32 26.29
C ASP A 180 9.89 -1.80 26.43
N GLY A 181 8.92 -2.72 26.52
CA GLY A 181 9.17 -4.14 26.76
C GLY A 181 9.75 -4.42 28.15
N PHE A 182 10.02 -5.69 28.45
CA PHE A 182 10.70 -6.08 29.68
C PHE A 182 11.49 -7.40 29.55
N GLU A 183 10.89 -8.55 29.89
CA GLU A 183 11.57 -9.84 29.96
C GLU A 183 11.60 -10.56 28.62
N MET A 184 10.50 -10.46 27.87
CA MET A 184 10.29 -11.18 26.62
C MET A 184 10.64 -10.30 25.41
N PHE A 185 10.50 -8.99 25.56
CA PHE A 185 10.57 -8.03 24.46
C PHE A 185 11.56 -6.90 24.75
N TYR A 186 12.24 -6.44 23.70
CA TYR A 186 12.81 -5.10 23.59
C TYR A 186 11.69 -4.06 23.39
N PRO A 187 11.98 -2.75 23.35
CA PRO A 187 11.00 -1.74 22.97
C PRO A 187 10.35 -2.03 21.61
N PHE A 188 9.04 -1.83 21.52
CA PHE A 188 8.22 -2.19 20.35
C PHE A 188 8.37 -1.22 19.16
N THR A 189 9.31 -0.30 19.22
CA THR A 189 9.59 0.68 18.17
C THR A 189 10.51 0.11 17.08
N VAL A 190 10.30 -1.15 16.68
CA VAL A 190 11.01 -1.80 15.58
C VAL A 190 10.25 -1.63 14.26
N GLY A 191 10.93 -1.81 13.12
CA GLY A 191 10.43 -1.36 11.83
C GLY A 191 9.10 -1.96 11.39
N ASP A 192 9.01 -3.29 11.44
CA ASP A 192 7.82 -4.04 11.10
C ASP A 192 6.65 -3.78 12.05
N ILE A 193 6.89 -3.68 13.37
CA ILE A 193 5.84 -3.36 14.36
C ILE A 193 5.32 -1.94 14.19
N VAL A 194 6.19 -0.93 13.98
CA VAL A 194 5.74 0.44 13.72
C VAL A 194 4.88 0.51 12.46
N ALA A 195 5.26 -0.22 11.42
CA ALA A 195 4.50 -0.32 10.18
C ALA A 195 3.16 -1.06 10.37
N HIS A 196 3.15 -2.15 11.13
CA HIS A 196 1.97 -2.92 11.48
C HIS A 196 0.93 -2.05 12.18
N GLU A 197 1.31 -1.30 13.21
CA GLU A 197 0.35 -0.44 13.93
C GLU A 197 -0.21 0.69 13.04
N LEU A 198 0.60 1.26 12.14
CA LEU A 198 0.12 2.25 11.17
C LEU A 198 -0.86 1.64 10.15
N ALA A 199 -0.64 0.37 9.77
CA ALA A 199 -1.48 -0.35 8.83
C ALA A 199 -2.86 -0.69 9.39
N HIS A 200 -3.02 -0.84 10.71
CA HIS A 200 -4.33 -0.89 11.34
C HIS A 200 -5.13 0.40 11.08
N GLY A 201 -4.50 1.57 11.27
CA GLY A 201 -5.14 2.85 10.96
C GLY A 201 -5.45 3.00 9.47
N PHE A 202 -4.60 2.46 8.58
CA PHE A 202 -4.90 2.38 7.15
C PHE A 202 -6.15 1.52 6.87
N THR A 203 -6.27 0.37 7.52
CA THR A 203 -7.42 -0.52 7.36
C THR A 203 -8.69 0.12 7.91
N GLU A 204 -8.61 0.77 9.08
CA GLU A 204 -9.74 1.44 9.74
C GLU A 204 -10.35 2.55 8.86
N GLN A 205 -9.53 3.37 8.20
CA GLN A 205 -10.02 4.46 7.34
C GLN A 205 -10.52 4.00 5.96
N HIS A 206 -10.35 2.72 5.61
CA HIS A 206 -10.71 2.14 4.31
C HIS A 206 -11.75 1.02 4.46
N SER A 207 -11.36 -0.25 4.30
CA SER A 207 -12.28 -1.39 4.38
C SER A 207 -12.98 -1.52 5.72
N GLY A 208 -12.34 -1.03 6.80
CA GLY A 208 -12.87 -1.13 8.16
C GLY A 208 -13.07 -2.57 8.61
N LEU A 209 -12.23 -3.51 8.14
CA LEU A 209 -12.27 -4.92 8.54
C LEU A 209 -12.41 -5.03 10.06
N ILE A 210 -13.52 -5.59 10.54
CA ILE A 210 -13.75 -5.72 11.97
C ILE A 210 -12.71 -6.65 12.58
N TYR A 211 -12.26 -6.31 13.78
CA TYR A 211 -11.21 -7.03 14.49
C TYR A 211 -11.75 -8.29 15.19
N ALA A 212 -12.40 -9.17 14.42
CA ALA A 212 -12.97 -10.42 14.90
C ALA A 212 -13.05 -11.46 13.77
N GLY A 213 -12.88 -12.75 14.10
CA GLY A 213 -13.02 -13.84 13.14
C GLY A 213 -12.10 -13.68 11.92
N GLN A 214 -12.59 -14.03 10.74
CA GLN A 214 -11.79 -14.03 9.51
C GLN A 214 -11.39 -12.62 9.07
N SER A 215 -12.30 -11.64 9.20
CA SER A 215 -11.98 -10.24 8.86
C SER A 215 -10.87 -9.69 9.78
N GLY A 216 -10.90 -10.06 11.06
CA GLY A 216 -9.86 -9.67 12.01
C GLY A 216 -8.52 -10.32 11.68
N ALA A 217 -8.52 -11.62 11.33
CA ALA A 217 -7.33 -12.30 10.85
C ALA A 217 -6.76 -11.67 9.56
N MET A 218 -7.61 -11.23 8.64
CA MET A 218 -7.18 -10.47 7.45
C MET A 218 -6.63 -9.09 7.80
N ASN A 219 -7.18 -8.41 8.81
CA ASN A 219 -6.71 -7.13 9.30
C ASN A 219 -5.29 -7.24 9.89
N GLU A 220 -5.07 -8.24 10.75
CA GLU A 220 -3.75 -8.61 11.28
C GLU A 220 -2.76 -8.94 10.16
N ALA A 221 -3.17 -9.79 9.21
CA ALA A 221 -2.29 -10.19 8.12
C ALA A 221 -1.90 -9.01 7.21
N PHE A 222 -2.84 -8.11 6.90
CA PHE A 222 -2.53 -6.90 6.14
C PHE A 222 -1.48 -6.03 6.87
N SER A 223 -1.56 -5.98 8.19
CA SER A 223 -0.64 -5.20 9.03
C SER A 223 0.74 -5.85 9.10
N ASP A 224 0.82 -7.17 9.27
CA ASP A 224 2.06 -7.96 9.18
C ASP A 224 2.73 -7.79 7.81
N ILE A 225 1.97 -7.94 6.72
CA ILE A 225 2.45 -7.74 5.36
C ILE A 225 3.00 -6.32 5.20
N THR A 226 2.32 -5.30 5.72
CA THR A 226 2.80 -3.92 5.63
C THR A 226 4.15 -3.73 6.33
N GLY A 227 4.38 -4.46 7.42
CA GLY A 227 5.69 -4.57 8.08
C GLY A 227 6.78 -5.04 7.14
N GLU A 228 6.61 -6.23 6.54
CA GLU A 228 7.58 -6.81 5.60
C GLU A 228 7.81 -5.94 4.36
N ILE A 229 6.78 -5.25 3.88
CA ILE A 229 6.90 -4.38 2.70
C ILE A 229 7.70 -3.12 3.04
N THR A 230 7.53 -2.57 4.24
CA THR A 230 8.33 -1.45 4.74
C THR A 230 9.79 -1.84 4.87
N GLU A 231 10.04 -3.04 5.39
CA GLU A 231 11.35 -3.66 5.46
C GLU A 231 11.98 -3.86 4.07
N ALA A 232 11.23 -4.39 3.11
CA ALA A 232 11.67 -4.57 1.72
C ALA A 232 11.96 -3.23 1.04
N TYR A 233 11.14 -2.20 1.28
CA TYR A 233 11.38 -0.83 0.83
C TYR A 233 12.71 -0.30 1.34
N MET A 234 13.05 -0.60 2.59
CA MET A 234 14.34 -0.26 3.19
C MET A 234 15.51 -1.14 2.72
N GLY A 235 15.25 -2.18 1.92
CA GLY A 235 16.23 -3.08 1.33
C GLY A 235 16.57 -4.31 2.19
N LYS A 236 15.75 -4.64 3.20
CA LYS A 236 15.92 -5.82 4.05
C LYS A 236 14.56 -6.26 4.58
N ASN A 237 14.01 -7.37 4.10
CA ASN A 237 12.90 -8.08 4.72
C ASN A 237 13.29 -9.53 5.00
N ASP A 238 12.71 -10.13 6.04
CA ASP A 238 13.13 -11.45 6.50
C ASP A 238 11.98 -12.46 6.67
N TRP A 239 10.73 -12.02 6.49
CA TRP A 239 9.50 -12.83 6.63
C TRP A 239 9.20 -13.25 8.08
N PHE A 240 9.82 -12.58 9.05
CA PHE A 240 9.66 -12.80 10.48
C PHE A 240 9.07 -11.56 11.14
N VAL A 241 7.77 -11.63 11.41
CA VAL A 241 7.10 -10.56 12.14
C VAL A 241 7.61 -10.50 13.58
N GLY A 242 8.05 -9.34 14.00
CA GLY A 242 8.59 -9.04 15.31
C GLY A 242 9.98 -9.62 15.55
N PHE A 243 10.79 -9.89 14.51
CA PHE A 243 12.13 -10.44 14.72
C PHE A 243 12.96 -9.57 15.67
N ASP A 244 13.06 -8.28 15.38
CA ASP A 244 13.93 -7.35 16.10
C ASP A 244 13.43 -7.03 17.53
N VAL A 245 12.17 -7.33 17.87
CA VAL A 245 11.61 -7.06 19.21
C VAL A 245 11.78 -8.24 20.18
N MET A 246 11.89 -9.48 19.69
CA MET A 246 11.97 -10.67 20.55
C MET A 246 13.33 -10.84 21.21
N LYS A 247 13.36 -11.13 22.53
CA LYS A 247 14.61 -11.45 23.25
C LYS A 247 14.99 -12.93 23.20
N ASN A 248 14.00 -13.80 23.33
CA ASN A 248 14.22 -15.22 23.65
C ASN A 248 13.84 -16.17 22.51
N THR A 249 13.15 -15.69 21.48
CA THR A 249 12.78 -16.46 20.29
C THR A 249 13.20 -15.69 19.04
N ASP A 250 13.09 -16.34 17.88
CA ASP A 250 13.42 -15.71 16.61
C ASP A 250 12.41 -14.62 16.26
N ALA A 251 11.10 -14.87 16.36
CA ALA A 251 10.06 -13.94 15.93
C ALA A 251 8.78 -14.10 16.75
N LEU A 252 7.84 -13.15 16.58
CA LEU A 252 6.45 -13.27 17.05
C LEU A 252 5.65 -14.21 16.15
N ARG A 253 5.76 -14.04 14.83
CA ARG A 253 5.06 -14.84 13.81
C ARG A 253 5.97 -15.09 12.62
N TYR A 254 5.64 -16.13 11.85
CA TYR A 254 6.45 -16.62 10.74
C TYR A 254 5.61 -16.67 9.46
N MET A 255 5.85 -15.79 8.48
CA MET A 255 4.99 -15.76 7.28
C MET A 255 5.21 -16.96 6.37
N ALA A 256 6.45 -17.48 6.31
CA ALA A 256 6.80 -18.65 5.52
C ALA A 256 6.19 -19.96 6.04
N SER A 257 6.00 -20.06 7.34
CA SER A 257 5.43 -21.23 8.00
C SER A 257 4.77 -20.81 9.32
N PRO A 258 3.52 -20.31 9.28
CA PRO A 258 2.84 -19.77 10.46
C PRO A 258 2.85 -20.70 11.65
N SER A 259 2.71 -22.00 11.43
CA SER A 259 2.72 -23.03 12.48
C SER A 259 4.03 -23.14 13.28
N LEU A 260 5.12 -22.46 12.90
CA LEU A 260 6.39 -22.47 13.66
C LEU A 260 6.27 -21.84 15.05
N ASP A 261 5.30 -20.95 15.27
CA ASP A 261 4.97 -20.45 16.61
C ASP A 261 4.14 -21.45 17.44
N ASN A 262 3.77 -22.60 16.85
CA ASN A 262 2.94 -23.69 17.40
C ASN A 262 1.45 -23.34 17.62
N VAL A 263 1.00 -22.14 17.24
CA VAL A 263 -0.37 -21.66 17.55
C VAL A 263 -1.09 -21.07 16.35
N SER A 264 -0.37 -20.50 15.38
CA SER A 264 -0.94 -19.92 14.17
C SER A 264 -1.29 -20.97 13.12
N VAL A 265 -2.28 -20.65 12.30
CA VAL A 265 -2.78 -21.53 11.23
C VAL A 265 -2.47 -20.95 9.85
N SER A 266 -2.17 -21.83 8.89
CA SER A 266 -1.92 -21.45 7.50
C SER A 266 -2.95 -21.98 6.51
N HIS A 267 -3.96 -22.73 6.99
CA HIS A 267 -4.99 -23.35 6.17
C HIS A 267 -6.37 -23.11 6.78
N VAL A 268 -7.38 -22.82 5.95
CA VAL A 268 -8.73 -22.45 6.41
C VAL A 268 -9.43 -23.55 7.20
N ASP A 269 -9.16 -24.82 6.91
CA ASP A 269 -9.73 -25.96 7.65
C ASP A 269 -9.29 -25.98 9.14
N ASN A 270 -8.18 -25.32 9.47
CA ASN A 270 -7.69 -25.20 10.84
C ASN A 270 -8.20 -23.93 11.54
N PHE A 271 -8.91 -23.04 10.83
CA PHE A 271 -9.46 -21.82 11.39
C PHE A 271 -10.76 -22.10 12.13
N THR A 272 -10.91 -21.54 13.34
CA THR A 272 -12.16 -21.57 14.11
C THR A 272 -12.62 -20.15 14.42
N SER A 273 -13.92 -19.94 14.61
CA SER A 273 -14.49 -18.59 14.81
C SER A 273 -14.03 -17.92 16.11
N ASP A 274 -13.57 -18.70 17.08
CA ASP A 274 -13.04 -18.27 18.37
C ASP A 274 -11.50 -18.16 18.39
N LEU A 275 -10.83 -18.51 17.27
CA LEU A 275 -9.39 -18.35 17.14
C LEU A 275 -9.03 -16.86 17.21
N ASP A 276 -7.98 -16.56 17.97
CA ASP A 276 -7.43 -15.22 18.04
C ASP A 276 -6.94 -14.75 16.66
N VAL A 277 -7.19 -13.48 16.34
CA VAL A 277 -6.93 -12.92 15.02
C VAL A 277 -5.44 -12.96 14.65
N HIS A 278 -4.54 -12.83 15.62
CA HIS A 278 -3.09 -12.91 15.39
C HIS A 278 -2.66 -14.32 14.97
N LEU A 279 -3.43 -15.34 15.36
CA LEU A 279 -3.16 -16.74 15.01
C LEU A 279 -3.79 -17.11 13.66
N GLY A 280 -4.96 -16.54 13.38
CA GLY A 280 -5.65 -16.70 12.09
C GLY A 280 -4.97 -15.95 10.94
N SER A 281 -4.22 -14.88 11.24
CA SER A 281 -3.53 -14.07 10.23
C SER A 281 -2.53 -14.85 9.40
N GLY A 282 -2.02 -15.96 9.95
CA GLY A 282 -1.13 -16.90 9.27
C GLY A 282 -1.61 -17.34 7.88
N ILE A 283 -2.93 -17.41 7.64
CA ILE A 283 -3.48 -17.78 6.33
C ILE A 283 -3.12 -16.72 5.27
N TYR A 284 -3.41 -15.45 5.53
CA TYR A 284 -3.12 -14.36 4.58
C TYR A 284 -1.65 -13.96 4.58
N ASN A 285 -0.93 -14.12 5.69
CA ASN A 285 0.52 -14.00 5.76
C ASN A 285 1.20 -15.01 4.83
N TYR A 286 0.78 -16.28 4.89
CA TYR A 286 1.33 -17.32 4.04
C TYR A 286 0.97 -17.14 2.57
N ILE A 287 -0.25 -16.67 2.26
CA ILE A 287 -0.64 -16.32 0.88
C ILE A 287 0.31 -15.27 0.30
N PHE A 288 0.56 -14.19 1.03
CA PHE A 288 1.46 -13.13 0.57
C PHE A 288 2.90 -13.65 0.37
N TYR A 289 3.43 -14.36 1.36
CA TYR A 289 4.74 -15.00 1.27
C TYR A 289 4.83 -15.93 0.07
N TYR A 290 3.85 -16.80 -0.13
CA TYR A 290 3.86 -17.81 -1.20
C TYR A 290 3.88 -17.16 -2.59
N ILE A 291 3.08 -16.11 -2.80
CA ILE A 291 3.03 -15.37 -4.07
C ILE A 291 4.39 -14.73 -4.38
N VAL A 292 4.98 -14.02 -3.41
CA VAL A 292 6.22 -13.27 -3.62
C VAL A 292 7.43 -14.19 -3.64
N HIS A 293 7.57 -15.05 -2.64
CA HIS A 293 8.76 -15.86 -2.43
C HIS A 293 8.75 -17.14 -3.24
N GLU A 294 7.67 -17.91 -3.26
CA GLU A 294 7.64 -19.20 -3.96
C GLU A 294 7.34 -19.03 -5.44
N LEU A 295 6.38 -18.17 -5.77
CA LEU A 295 5.92 -17.96 -7.16
C LEU A 295 6.63 -16.79 -7.86
N LYS A 296 7.51 -16.07 -7.15
CA LYS A 296 8.40 -15.03 -7.69
C LYS A 296 7.66 -13.86 -8.36
N MET A 297 6.42 -13.58 -7.94
CA MET A 297 5.76 -12.34 -8.32
C MET A 297 6.44 -11.17 -7.62
N ASP A 298 6.53 -10.01 -8.28
CA ASP A 298 7.14 -8.84 -7.69
C ASP A 298 6.42 -8.42 -6.40
N ILE A 299 7.20 -8.09 -5.38
CA ILE A 299 6.69 -7.82 -4.03
C ILE A 299 5.82 -6.55 -4.00
N LYS A 300 6.21 -5.51 -4.74
CA LYS A 300 5.47 -4.25 -4.83
C LYS A 300 4.18 -4.45 -5.61
N GLU A 301 4.22 -5.20 -6.72
CA GLU A 301 3.02 -5.53 -7.50
C GLU A 301 2.04 -6.39 -6.71
N THR A 302 2.55 -7.36 -5.94
CA THR A 302 1.70 -8.21 -5.08
C THR A 302 1.02 -7.37 -4.00
N TYR A 303 1.77 -6.53 -3.28
CA TYR A 303 1.20 -5.68 -2.25
C TYR A 303 0.23 -4.63 -2.80
N GLN A 304 0.44 -4.15 -4.02
CA GLN A 304 -0.52 -3.26 -4.69
C GLN A 304 -1.92 -3.90 -4.79
N VAL A 305 -2.01 -5.21 -5.01
CA VAL A 305 -3.30 -5.93 -5.04
C VAL A 305 -3.96 -5.94 -3.66
N PHE A 306 -3.21 -6.23 -2.58
CA PHE A 306 -3.72 -6.18 -1.21
C PHE A 306 -4.16 -4.77 -0.82
N LEU A 307 -3.35 -3.77 -1.17
CA LEU A 307 -3.63 -2.36 -0.90
C LEU A 307 -4.92 -1.89 -1.60
N ILE A 308 -5.10 -2.22 -2.88
CA ILE A 308 -6.31 -1.85 -3.62
C ILE A 308 -7.52 -2.64 -3.12
N ALA A 309 -7.35 -3.92 -2.77
CA ALA A 309 -8.43 -4.71 -2.17
C ALA A 309 -8.91 -4.08 -0.86
N ASN A 310 -7.99 -3.69 0.03
CA ASN A 310 -8.32 -3.01 1.29
C ASN A 310 -8.97 -1.63 1.07
N THR A 311 -8.57 -0.89 0.03
CA THR A 311 -9.10 0.47 -0.22
C THR A 311 -10.45 0.51 -0.92
N ILE A 312 -10.75 -0.44 -1.82
CA ILE A 312 -11.89 -0.35 -2.75
C ILE A 312 -12.87 -1.51 -2.60
N TYR A 313 -12.39 -2.72 -2.30
CA TYR A 313 -13.19 -3.94 -2.44
C TYR A 313 -13.64 -4.54 -1.11
N TRP A 314 -12.72 -4.69 -0.18
CA TRP A 314 -13.02 -5.25 1.13
C TRP A 314 -13.93 -4.32 1.92
N HIS A 315 -14.74 -4.92 2.77
CA HIS A 315 -15.68 -4.24 3.64
C HIS A 315 -15.58 -4.84 5.06
N PRO A 316 -16.26 -4.28 6.07
CA PRO A 316 -15.99 -4.66 7.46
C PRO A 316 -16.18 -6.15 7.80
N PHE A 317 -16.98 -6.88 7.01
CA PHE A 317 -17.32 -8.29 7.24
C PHE A 317 -16.73 -9.23 6.17
N THR A 318 -15.76 -8.77 5.38
CA THR A 318 -15.09 -9.61 4.40
C THR A 318 -14.47 -10.83 5.08
N ASP A 319 -14.82 -12.00 4.57
CA ASP A 319 -14.28 -13.30 4.97
C ASP A 319 -13.14 -13.73 4.03
N PHE A 320 -12.44 -14.83 4.32
CA PHE A 320 -11.30 -15.27 3.50
C PHE A 320 -11.69 -15.57 2.03
N THR A 321 -12.91 -16.05 1.79
CA THR A 321 -13.34 -16.45 0.44
C THR A 321 -13.70 -15.24 -0.41
N SER A 322 -14.51 -14.34 0.16
CA SER A 322 -14.88 -13.06 -0.46
C SER A 322 -13.66 -12.17 -0.64
N GLY A 323 -12.75 -12.11 0.33
CA GLY A 323 -11.51 -11.36 0.25
C GLY A 323 -10.59 -11.85 -0.87
N ALA A 324 -10.41 -13.17 -1.02
CA ALA A 324 -9.65 -13.75 -2.12
C ALA A 324 -10.30 -13.49 -3.49
N CYS A 325 -11.63 -13.60 -3.58
CA CYS A 325 -12.37 -13.24 -4.77
C CYS A 325 -12.13 -11.78 -5.19
N ASP A 326 -12.19 -10.87 -4.23
CA ASP A 326 -11.98 -9.45 -4.48
C ASP A 326 -10.55 -9.12 -4.90
N MET A 327 -9.56 -9.76 -4.29
CA MET A 327 -8.16 -9.64 -4.74
C MET A 327 -7.96 -10.12 -6.19
N LEU A 328 -8.64 -11.18 -6.62
CA LEU A 328 -8.58 -11.60 -8.02
C LEU A 328 -9.24 -10.59 -8.96
N LYS A 329 -10.33 -9.92 -8.56
CA LYS A 329 -10.93 -8.83 -9.34
C LYS A 329 -9.96 -7.65 -9.45
N VAL A 330 -9.29 -7.29 -8.36
CA VAL A 330 -8.24 -6.26 -8.37
C VAL A 330 -7.10 -6.65 -9.32
N ALA A 331 -6.60 -7.88 -9.22
CA ALA A 331 -5.54 -8.36 -10.10
C ALA A 331 -5.99 -8.36 -11.56
N TYR A 332 -7.26 -8.68 -11.84
CA TYR A 332 -7.88 -8.55 -13.16
C TYR A 332 -7.93 -7.10 -13.65
N ASP A 333 -8.39 -6.16 -12.81
CA ASP A 333 -8.48 -4.73 -13.15
C ASP A 333 -7.11 -4.14 -13.48
N LEU A 334 -6.07 -4.64 -12.79
CA LEU A 334 -4.67 -4.31 -13.05
C LEU A 334 -4.06 -5.16 -14.19
N GLY A 335 -4.79 -6.11 -14.77
CA GLY A 335 -4.28 -6.97 -15.84
C GLY A 335 -3.09 -7.83 -15.43
N LYS A 336 -2.99 -8.19 -14.15
CA LYS A 336 -1.96 -9.06 -13.58
C LYS A 336 -2.28 -10.52 -13.89
N ASP A 337 -1.23 -11.35 -13.88
CA ASP A 337 -1.38 -12.80 -13.87
C ASP A 337 -2.07 -13.23 -12.57
N LEU A 338 -3.21 -13.92 -12.70
CA LEU A 338 -4.00 -14.45 -11.59
C LEU A 338 -3.45 -15.77 -11.08
N THR A 339 -2.60 -16.45 -11.86
CA THR A 339 -2.05 -17.77 -11.53
C THR A 339 -1.37 -17.81 -10.16
N PRO A 340 -0.54 -16.81 -9.77
CA PRO A 340 0.09 -16.83 -8.47
C PRO A 340 -0.92 -16.78 -7.31
N PHE A 341 -1.94 -15.95 -7.43
CA PHE A 341 -3.01 -15.81 -6.44
C PHE A 341 -3.82 -17.10 -6.31
N ILE A 342 -4.25 -17.68 -7.43
CA ILE A 342 -5.04 -18.92 -7.45
C ILE A 342 -4.26 -20.05 -6.78
N LYS A 343 -2.98 -20.24 -7.11
CA LYS A 343 -2.12 -21.26 -6.48
C LYS A 343 -1.96 -21.02 -4.98
N ALA A 344 -1.81 -19.77 -4.54
CA ALA A 344 -1.72 -19.42 -3.13
C ALA A 344 -3.02 -19.74 -2.36
N TYR A 345 -4.18 -19.53 -2.99
CA TYR A 345 -5.48 -19.91 -2.41
C TYR A 345 -5.66 -21.42 -2.33
N GLU A 346 -5.22 -22.17 -3.35
CA GLU A 346 -5.27 -23.64 -3.35
C GLU A 346 -4.47 -24.24 -2.18
N VAL A 347 -3.25 -23.76 -1.93
CA VAL A 347 -2.40 -24.28 -0.84
C VAL A 347 -2.90 -23.90 0.56
N THR A 348 -3.78 -22.89 0.67
CA THR A 348 -4.41 -22.46 1.92
C THR A 348 -5.85 -22.94 2.09
N GLY A 349 -6.37 -23.68 1.09
CA GLY A 349 -7.72 -24.24 1.10
C GLY A 349 -8.83 -23.24 0.77
N ILE A 350 -8.49 -22.02 0.36
CA ILE A 350 -9.46 -21.01 -0.08
C ILE A 350 -9.94 -21.34 -1.48
N LYS A 351 -11.26 -21.36 -1.68
CA LYS A 351 -11.88 -21.50 -3.00
C LYS A 351 -12.44 -20.15 -3.43
N PRO A 352 -11.69 -19.35 -4.22
CA PRO A 352 -12.15 -18.04 -4.63
C PRO A 352 -13.31 -18.15 -5.62
N CYS A 353 -13.89 -17.00 -5.96
CA CYS A 353 -14.91 -16.94 -7.01
C CYS A 353 -14.34 -17.21 -8.40
N ASP A 354 -15.24 -17.49 -9.33
CA ASP A 354 -14.94 -17.63 -10.75
C ASP A 354 -14.79 -16.25 -11.42
N VAL A 355 -13.54 -15.83 -11.60
CA VAL A 355 -13.15 -14.50 -12.09
C VAL A 355 -13.37 -14.35 -13.59
N GLU A 356 -13.45 -15.45 -14.36
CA GLU A 356 -13.75 -15.35 -15.79
C GLU A 356 -15.09 -14.65 -16.05
N LYS A 357 -16.05 -14.82 -15.13
CA LYS A 357 -17.34 -14.11 -15.19
C LYS A 357 -17.23 -12.61 -14.96
N HIS A 358 -16.11 -12.14 -14.40
CA HIS A 358 -15.83 -10.73 -14.18
C HIS A 358 -15.17 -10.06 -15.39
N ILE A 359 -14.63 -10.84 -16.34
CA ILE A 359 -14.00 -10.30 -17.54
C ILE A 359 -15.02 -9.51 -18.36
N GLN A 360 -14.68 -8.25 -18.63
CA GLN A 360 -15.57 -7.35 -19.35
C GLN A 360 -15.68 -7.79 -20.81
N ARG A 361 -16.92 -8.02 -21.24
CA ARG A 361 -17.25 -8.39 -22.61
C ARG A 361 -17.43 -7.15 -23.48
N LEU A 362 -16.71 -7.11 -24.59
CA LEU A 362 -16.89 -6.12 -25.64
C LEU A 362 -18.15 -6.43 -26.43
N ILE A 363 -18.93 -5.39 -26.69
CA ILE A 363 -20.05 -5.42 -27.63
C ILE A 363 -19.56 -4.81 -28.93
N PHE A 364 -19.77 -5.50 -30.04
CA PHE A 364 -19.35 -5.01 -31.35
C PHE A 364 -19.86 -3.60 -31.63
N ARG A 365 -18.97 -2.79 -32.25
CA ARG A 365 -19.21 -1.39 -32.63
C ARG A 365 -19.50 -0.44 -31.46
N ARG A 366 -19.63 -0.91 -30.22
CA ARG A 366 -19.69 -0.07 -29.01
C ARG A 366 -18.29 0.10 -28.42
N PRO A 367 -17.68 1.28 -28.55
CA PRO A 367 -16.40 1.54 -27.92
C PRO A 367 -16.55 1.56 -26.39
N ILE A 368 -15.53 1.06 -25.69
CA ILE A 368 -15.31 1.28 -24.26
C ILE A 368 -14.22 2.33 -24.12
N SER A 369 -14.47 3.38 -23.35
CA SER A 369 -13.52 4.48 -23.10
C SER A 369 -13.20 4.57 -21.60
N GLY A 370 -12.24 5.42 -21.24
CA GLY A 370 -11.81 5.57 -19.84
C GLY A 370 -10.88 4.45 -19.36
N ILE A 371 -10.35 3.64 -20.28
CA ILE A 371 -9.45 2.54 -19.93
C ILE A 371 -8.06 3.12 -19.60
N ARG A 372 -7.48 2.66 -18.49
CA ARG A 372 -6.10 2.96 -18.12
C ARG A 372 -5.20 1.81 -18.55
N VAL A 373 -4.08 2.12 -19.19
CA VAL A 373 -3.10 1.14 -19.65
C VAL A 373 -1.71 1.59 -19.24
N SER A 374 -1.00 0.83 -18.42
CA SER A 374 0.38 1.13 -17.98
C SER A 374 1.21 -0.15 -17.88
N ALA A 375 2.51 -0.04 -17.59
CA ALA A 375 3.33 -1.21 -17.32
C ALA A 375 2.75 -2.07 -16.17
N GLU A 376 2.08 -1.41 -15.23
CA GLU A 376 1.47 -2.02 -14.06
C GLU A 376 -0.02 -2.35 -14.24
N ALA A 377 -0.67 -1.88 -15.31
CA ALA A 377 -2.10 -2.03 -15.58
C ALA A 377 -2.35 -2.48 -17.04
N ASN A 378 -2.48 -3.80 -17.28
CA ASN A 378 -2.58 -4.39 -18.62
C ASN A 378 -3.92 -5.11 -18.86
N PRO A 379 -5.05 -4.39 -18.91
CA PRO A 379 -6.38 -4.96 -18.81
C PRO A 379 -6.69 -5.98 -19.92
N VAL A 380 -7.49 -6.99 -19.57
CA VAL A 380 -7.91 -8.08 -20.46
C VAL A 380 -9.43 -8.01 -20.67
N PHE A 381 -9.87 -8.12 -21.91
CA PHE A 381 -11.28 -8.10 -22.32
C PHE A 381 -11.63 -9.38 -23.06
N GLU A 382 -12.90 -9.76 -23.04
CA GLU A 382 -13.44 -10.86 -23.85
C GLU A 382 -14.23 -10.29 -25.03
N LEU A 383 -14.05 -10.85 -26.22
CA LEU A 383 -14.92 -10.61 -27.37
C LEU A 383 -15.53 -11.93 -27.84
N GLY A 384 -16.85 -12.06 -27.66
CA GLY A 384 -17.62 -13.10 -28.33
C GLY A 384 -17.97 -12.68 -29.74
N TYR A 385 -17.88 -13.59 -30.70
CA TYR A 385 -18.21 -13.34 -32.09
C TYR A 385 -18.87 -14.53 -32.79
N PRO A 386 -19.78 -14.30 -33.74
CA PRO A 386 -20.38 -15.39 -34.49
C PRO A 386 -19.34 -16.02 -35.41
N LYS A 387 -19.48 -17.32 -35.69
CA LYS A 387 -18.62 -18.03 -36.65
C LYS A 387 -18.75 -17.55 -38.10
N LEU A 388 -19.69 -16.64 -38.36
CA LEU A 388 -20.17 -16.26 -39.70
C LEU A 388 -19.72 -14.85 -40.11
N VAL A 389 -18.84 -14.21 -39.33
CA VAL A 389 -18.27 -12.89 -39.65
C VAL A 389 -16.95 -13.05 -40.40
N GLY A 390 -16.66 -12.10 -41.30
CA GLY A 390 -15.42 -12.05 -42.07
C GLY A 390 -14.26 -11.55 -41.20
N ASN A 391 -13.58 -10.49 -41.64
CA ASN A 391 -12.46 -9.96 -40.87
C ASN A 391 -12.95 -9.28 -39.59
N ILE A 392 -12.31 -9.55 -38.45
CA ILE A 392 -12.50 -8.81 -37.20
C ILE A 392 -11.34 -7.84 -37.03
N THR A 393 -11.65 -6.58 -36.80
CA THR A 393 -10.68 -5.51 -36.54
C THR A 393 -10.86 -4.98 -35.12
N VAL A 394 -9.79 -5.02 -34.33
CA VAL A 394 -9.71 -4.47 -32.98
C VAL A 394 -8.86 -3.22 -33.02
N ILE A 395 -9.39 -2.11 -32.51
CA ILE A 395 -8.75 -0.79 -32.52
C ILE A 395 -8.67 -0.28 -31.09
N ALA A 396 -7.48 0.13 -30.66
CA ALA A 396 -7.23 0.79 -29.37
C ALA A 396 -6.52 2.13 -29.60
N THR A 397 -7.17 3.22 -29.19
CA THR A 397 -6.64 4.59 -29.35
C THR A 397 -6.41 5.24 -28.00
N SER A 398 -5.36 6.06 -27.91
CA SER A 398 -5.08 6.91 -26.75
C SER A 398 -4.72 8.32 -27.22
N MET A 399 -4.82 9.31 -26.33
CA MET A 399 -4.44 10.69 -26.69
C MET A 399 -2.94 10.92 -26.77
N CYS A 400 -2.14 10.13 -26.05
CA CYS A 400 -0.74 10.43 -25.74
C CYS A 400 0.21 9.24 -25.91
N GLY A 401 -0.11 8.30 -26.80
CA GLY A 401 0.79 7.19 -27.07
C GLY A 401 0.14 6.08 -27.90
N LYS A 402 0.93 5.04 -28.16
CA LYS A 402 0.47 3.86 -28.90
C LYS A 402 0.14 2.74 -27.93
N VAL A 403 -1.02 2.12 -28.14
CA VAL A 403 -1.49 0.97 -27.37
C VAL A 403 -1.09 -0.29 -28.14
N HIS A 404 -0.38 -1.20 -27.48
CA HIS A 404 -0.12 -2.53 -27.98
C HIS A 404 -1.34 -3.42 -27.70
N ILE A 405 -1.75 -4.20 -28.69
CA ILE A 405 -2.93 -5.07 -28.65
C ILE A 405 -2.46 -6.49 -28.90
N LYS A 406 -2.83 -7.41 -28.00
CA LYS A 406 -2.63 -8.83 -28.16
C LYS A 406 -3.96 -9.58 -28.15
N LEU A 407 -4.14 -10.47 -29.11
CA LEU A 407 -5.36 -11.28 -29.30
C LEU A 407 -5.04 -12.76 -29.07
N SER A 408 -5.79 -13.43 -28.19
CA SER A 408 -5.56 -14.84 -27.84
C SER A 408 -6.86 -15.65 -27.77
N LYS A 409 -6.76 -16.96 -27.99
CA LYS A 409 -7.87 -17.91 -27.75
C LYS A 409 -8.18 -18.10 -26.27
N HIS A 410 -7.16 -17.96 -25.43
CA HIS A 410 -7.21 -18.25 -24.01
C HIS A 410 -7.23 -17.00 -23.16
N ASN A 411 -7.78 -17.10 -21.95
CA ASN A 411 -7.83 -15.97 -21.04
C ASN A 411 -6.37 -15.70 -20.60
N MET A 412 -5.81 -14.56 -21.01
CA MET A 412 -4.40 -14.20 -20.74
C MET A 412 -4.13 -13.84 -19.27
N LEU A 413 -5.04 -14.22 -18.38
CA LEU A 413 -5.01 -13.96 -16.95
C LEU A 413 -4.55 -15.19 -16.17
N THR A 414 -4.85 -16.41 -16.63
CA THR A 414 -4.41 -17.67 -15.99
C THR A 414 -3.53 -18.54 -16.90
N GLU A 415 -3.51 -18.24 -18.19
CA GLU A 415 -2.76 -19.03 -19.19
C GLU A 415 -1.54 -18.27 -19.74
N GLY A 416 -1.15 -17.17 -19.07
CA GLY A 416 -0.04 -16.32 -19.46
C GLY A 416 -0.33 -15.42 -20.66
N ASP A 417 0.69 -14.72 -21.14
CA ASP A 417 0.60 -13.70 -22.20
C ASP A 417 0.33 -14.25 -23.62
N GLY A 418 -0.23 -15.47 -23.74
CA GLY A 418 -0.49 -16.12 -25.02
C GLY A 418 0.79 -16.33 -25.85
N LEU A 419 1.94 -16.52 -25.20
CA LEU A 419 3.25 -16.68 -25.85
C LEU A 419 3.44 -18.05 -26.51
N GLU A 420 2.55 -19.01 -26.22
CA GLU A 420 2.51 -20.28 -26.94
C GLU A 420 1.91 -20.07 -28.33
N ALA A 421 2.64 -20.49 -29.37
CA ALA A 421 2.31 -20.22 -30.77
C ALA A 421 0.89 -20.66 -31.18
N ASP A 422 0.31 -21.65 -30.49
CA ASP A 422 -1.01 -22.19 -30.79
C ASP A 422 -2.17 -21.37 -30.16
N THR A 423 -1.83 -20.44 -29.27
CA THR A 423 -2.78 -19.62 -28.48
C THR A 423 -2.88 -18.17 -28.97
N LEU A 424 -1.81 -17.62 -29.55
CA LEU A 424 -1.79 -16.27 -30.10
C LEU A 424 -2.53 -16.22 -31.44
N LEU A 425 -3.54 -15.36 -31.54
CA LEU A 425 -4.27 -15.12 -32.79
C LEU A 425 -3.61 -14.00 -33.61
N GLY A 426 -3.08 -12.98 -32.93
CA GLY A 426 -2.33 -11.89 -33.54
C GLY A 426 -1.98 -10.79 -32.54
N GLU A 427 -1.04 -9.95 -32.92
CA GLU A 427 -0.62 -8.79 -32.14
C GLU A 427 -0.30 -7.61 -33.06
N GLY A 428 -0.36 -6.39 -32.52
CA GLY A 428 -0.05 -5.19 -33.27
C GLY A 428 -0.28 -3.92 -32.46
N THR A 429 -0.02 -2.78 -33.11
CA THR A 429 -0.03 -1.49 -32.45
C THR A 429 -1.21 -0.66 -32.94
N SER A 430 -2.07 -0.23 -32.01
CA SER A 430 -3.30 0.54 -32.20
C SER A 430 -4.40 -0.14 -33.01
N GLU A 431 -4.07 -1.08 -33.90
CA GLU A 431 -5.02 -1.80 -34.72
C GLU A 431 -4.50 -3.20 -35.06
N VAL A 432 -5.38 -4.20 -34.96
CA VAL A 432 -5.11 -5.58 -35.37
C VAL A 432 -6.33 -6.11 -36.11
N THR A 433 -6.12 -6.70 -37.29
CA THR A 433 -7.17 -7.32 -38.10
C THR A 433 -6.88 -8.80 -38.29
N LEU A 434 -7.87 -9.64 -37.99
CA LEU A 434 -7.84 -11.09 -38.13
C LEU A 434 -8.91 -11.53 -39.13
N GLY A 435 -8.61 -12.53 -39.95
CA GLY A 435 -9.58 -13.18 -40.83
C GLY A 435 -9.59 -14.70 -40.61
N ASN A 436 -10.67 -15.36 -41.06
CA ASN A 436 -10.83 -16.82 -41.02
C ASN A 436 -10.64 -17.43 -39.61
N LEU A 437 -11.41 -16.95 -38.63
CA LEU A 437 -11.38 -17.46 -37.27
C LEU A 437 -12.33 -18.65 -37.12
N GLU A 438 -11.81 -19.79 -36.63
CA GLU A 438 -12.62 -21.00 -36.38
C GLU A 438 -13.37 -20.95 -35.02
N GLU A 439 -12.90 -20.10 -34.12
CA GLU A 439 -13.43 -19.94 -32.77
C GLU A 439 -14.66 -19.01 -32.75
N SER A 440 -15.34 -18.94 -31.60
CA SER A 440 -16.48 -18.02 -31.39
C SER A 440 -16.23 -17.01 -30.26
N LYS A 441 -15.00 -16.99 -29.74
CA LYS A 441 -14.54 -16.06 -28.71
C LYS A 441 -13.04 -15.82 -28.84
N MET A 442 -12.59 -14.68 -28.36
CA MET A 442 -11.18 -14.38 -28.14
C MET A 442 -11.02 -13.40 -26.98
N PHE A 443 -9.79 -13.28 -26.49
CA PHE A 443 -9.39 -12.34 -25.45
C PHE A 443 -8.47 -11.27 -26.02
N ILE A 444 -8.63 -10.05 -25.52
CA ILE A 444 -7.89 -8.86 -25.94
C ILE A 444 -7.13 -8.33 -24.73
N LYS A 445 -5.80 -8.32 -24.78
CA LYS A 445 -4.95 -7.70 -23.76
C LYS A 445 -4.37 -6.41 -24.31
N LEU A 446 -4.43 -5.36 -23.49
CA LEU A 446 -3.83 -4.07 -23.80
C LEU A 446 -2.57 -3.86 -22.96
N SER A 447 -1.53 -3.31 -23.58
CA SER A 447 -0.32 -2.85 -22.89
C SER A 447 0.22 -1.58 -23.55
N PRO A 448 1.00 -0.75 -22.85
CA PRO A 448 1.61 0.41 -23.49
C PRO A 448 2.81 -0.03 -24.35
N GLU A 449 2.99 0.57 -25.52
CA GLU A 449 4.18 0.32 -26.37
C GLU A 449 5.45 1.01 -25.78
N SER A 450 5.23 2.07 -24.99
CA SER A 450 6.28 2.77 -24.24
C SER A 450 6.18 2.44 -22.75
N ARG A 451 7.09 2.99 -21.94
CA ARG A 451 7.00 2.91 -20.47
C ARG A 451 5.99 3.91 -19.87
N GLU A 452 5.34 4.73 -20.69
CA GLU A 452 4.42 5.75 -20.21
C GLU A 452 3.02 5.16 -19.99
N SER A 453 2.35 5.63 -18.93
CA SER A 453 0.95 5.29 -18.68
C SER A 453 0.06 6.03 -19.67
N LEU A 454 -0.89 5.31 -20.26
CA LEU A 454 -1.89 5.79 -21.21
C LEU A 454 -3.23 5.89 -20.49
N GLU A 455 -3.76 7.10 -20.43
CA GLU A 455 -5.06 7.39 -19.81
C GLU A 455 -6.14 7.55 -20.87
N ASN A 456 -7.38 7.25 -20.48
CA ASN A 456 -8.58 7.38 -21.31
C ASN A 456 -8.47 6.67 -22.67
N VAL A 457 -7.86 5.49 -22.67
CA VAL A 457 -7.79 4.60 -23.84
C VAL A 457 -9.21 4.21 -24.24
N THR A 458 -9.45 4.22 -25.56
CA THR A 458 -10.70 3.76 -26.15
C THR A 458 -10.47 2.48 -26.94
N LEU A 459 -11.18 1.41 -26.59
CA LEU A 459 -11.14 0.11 -27.24
C LEU A 459 -12.43 -0.14 -28.02
N ARG A 460 -12.32 -0.57 -29.28
CA ARG A 460 -13.46 -0.94 -30.13
C ARG A 460 -13.12 -2.17 -30.95
N ALA A 461 -14.06 -3.11 -31.06
CA ALA A 461 -14.01 -4.19 -32.04
C ALA A 461 -15.10 -3.99 -33.11
N THR A 462 -14.74 -4.24 -34.37
CA THR A 462 -15.64 -4.25 -35.53
C THR A 462 -15.43 -5.51 -36.34
N TYR A 463 -16.42 -5.89 -37.14
CA TYR A 463 -16.29 -6.97 -38.10
C TYR A 463 -16.76 -6.52 -39.48
N GLU A 464 -16.17 -7.13 -40.50
CA GLU A 464 -16.63 -7.10 -41.89
C GLU A 464 -17.53 -8.30 -42.16
N CYS A 465 -18.44 -8.14 -43.11
CA CYS A 465 -19.27 -9.24 -43.59
C CYS A 465 -18.48 -10.07 -44.58
N ASP A 466 -18.51 -11.39 -44.42
CA ASP A 466 -17.89 -12.31 -45.37
C ASP A 466 -18.76 -12.37 -46.65
N PRO A 467 -18.30 -11.82 -47.79
CA PRO A 467 -19.06 -11.83 -49.02
C PRO A 467 -19.17 -13.24 -49.64
N PHE A 468 -18.43 -14.21 -49.12
CA PHE A 468 -18.43 -15.60 -49.57
C PHE A 468 -19.14 -16.54 -48.59
N PHE A 469 -19.87 -15.99 -47.62
CA PHE A 469 -20.60 -16.78 -46.64
C PHE A 469 -21.60 -17.74 -47.30
N ILE A 470 -21.53 -19.03 -46.93
CA ILE A 470 -22.48 -20.07 -47.33
C ILE A 470 -23.20 -20.55 -46.06
N ALA A 471 -24.48 -20.22 -45.94
CA ALA A 471 -25.30 -20.65 -44.81
C ALA A 471 -25.51 -22.18 -44.81
N GLU A 472 -25.21 -22.82 -43.68
CA GLU A 472 -25.49 -24.24 -43.45
C GLU A 472 -26.92 -24.47 -42.93
N SER A 473 -27.58 -23.42 -42.43
CA SER A 473 -28.97 -23.43 -41.97
C SER A 473 -29.70 -22.11 -42.28
N TYR A 474 -31.03 -22.13 -42.18
CA TYR A 474 -31.84 -20.92 -42.32
C TYR A 474 -31.60 -19.91 -41.18
N ASP A 475 -31.34 -20.41 -39.98
CA ASP A 475 -31.03 -19.57 -38.83
C ASP A 475 -29.67 -18.86 -39.01
N ASP A 476 -28.66 -19.56 -39.55
CA ASP A 476 -27.35 -18.96 -39.87
C ASP A 476 -27.46 -17.89 -40.95
N TYR A 477 -28.28 -18.12 -41.99
CA TYR A 477 -28.56 -17.12 -43.02
C TYR A 477 -29.19 -15.86 -42.42
N THR A 478 -30.22 -16.04 -41.58
CA THR A 478 -30.97 -14.93 -40.97
C THR A 478 -30.09 -14.13 -39.99
N LEU A 479 -29.24 -14.82 -39.21
CA LEU A 479 -28.29 -14.18 -38.31
C LEU A 479 -27.24 -13.39 -39.09
N HIS A 480 -26.71 -13.94 -40.18
CA HIS A 480 -25.76 -13.24 -41.04
C HIS A 480 -26.38 -12.00 -41.68
N GLU A 481 -27.61 -12.07 -42.21
CA GLU A 481 -28.33 -10.89 -42.73
C GLU A 481 -28.52 -9.81 -41.64
N LEU A 482 -28.99 -10.17 -40.44
CA LEU A 482 -29.19 -9.22 -39.34
C LEU A 482 -27.91 -8.50 -38.90
N MET A 483 -26.76 -9.18 -38.99
CA MET A 483 -25.46 -8.64 -38.61
C MET A 483 -24.81 -7.82 -39.73
N CYS A 484 -25.14 -8.14 -40.97
CA CYS A 484 -24.58 -7.53 -42.17
C CYS A 484 -25.43 -6.45 -42.80
N ASP A 485 -26.67 -6.31 -42.38
CA ASP A 485 -27.55 -5.25 -42.80
C ASP A 485 -27.18 -3.94 -42.09
N GLU A 486 -26.80 -2.94 -42.89
CA GLU A 486 -26.47 -1.61 -42.42
C GLU A 486 -27.67 -0.86 -41.80
N ASP A 487 -28.91 -1.31 -42.06
CA ASP A 487 -30.14 -0.67 -41.59
C ASP A 487 -30.62 -1.20 -40.22
N TYR A 488 -30.07 -2.31 -39.71
CA TYR A 488 -30.37 -2.86 -38.37
C TYR A 488 -29.45 -2.32 -37.26
N LYS A 489 -28.87 -1.13 -37.45
CA LYS A 489 -27.99 -0.42 -36.48
C LYS A 489 -28.80 0.24 -35.34
N TYR A 490 -29.22 -0.53 -34.33
CA TYR A 490 -29.72 0.04 -33.05
C TYR A 490 -29.06 -0.59 -31.82
#